data_AF-A0A1F4QQF9-F1
#
_entry.id   AF-A0A1F4QQF9-F1
#
_cell.length_a   1.000
_cell.length_b   1.000
_cell.length_c   1.000
_cell.angle_alpha   90.00
_cell.angle_beta   90.00
_cell.angle_gamma   90.00
#
_symmetry.space_group_name_H-M   'P 1'
#
loop_
_entity.id
_entity.type
_entity.pdbx_description
1 polymer ?
#
loop_
_entity_poly.entity_id
_entity_poly.type
_entity_poly.pdbx_seq_one_letter_code
_entity_poly.pdbx_strand_id
1 'polypeptide(L)' 'MTNQEIKLAVGKRVKLDLTPQAPGGPTRTGRIVGTLDAADGLVVTLAPDDAPGSQVTYHAHYIRAIHPA' A
#
# COMPACT_ATOMS: atom_id res chain seq x y z
N MET A 1 3.01 3.62 -12.07
CA MET A 1 2.59 2.31 -11.53
C MET A 1 1.12 2.12 -11.84
N THR A 2 0.69 0.95 -12.30
CA THR A 2 -0.72 0.70 -12.65
C THR A 2 -1.47 0.00 -11.52
N ASN A 3 -2.80 0.15 -11.49
CA ASN A 3 -3.67 -0.56 -10.54
C ASN A 3 -3.49 -2.09 -10.62
N GLN A 4 -3.19 -2.63 -11.79
CA GLN A 4 -2.95 -4.05 -11.98
C GLN A 4 -1.67 -4.52 -11.29
N GLU A 5 -0.58 -3.74 -11.35
CA GLU A 5 0.67 -4.07 -10.64
C GLU A 5 0.48 -4.12 -9.13
N ILE A 6 -0.32 -3.20 -8.58
CA ILE A 6 -0.67 -3.18 -7.16
C ILE A 6 -1.46 -4.44 -6.78
N LYS A 7 -2.46 -4.82 -7.58
CA LYS A 7 -3.26 -6.03 -7.37
C LYS A 7 -2.40 -7.30 -7.39
N LEU A 8 -1.36 -7.35 -8.23
CA LEU A 8 -0.39 -8.46 -8.28
C LEU A 8 0.57 -8.51 -7.08
N ALA A 9 0.64 -7.45 -6.27
CA ALA A 9 1.43 -7.38 -5.06
C ALA A 9 0.65 -7.83 -3.81
N VAL A 10 -0.66 -8.10 -3.93
CA VAL A 10 -1.50 -8.63 -2.84
C VAL A 10 -0.93 -9.94 -2.31
N GLY A 11 -0.85 -10.04 -0.99
CA GLY A 11 -0.28 -11.17 -0.27
C GLY A 11 1.23 -11.10 -0.08
N LYS A 12 1.94 -10.19 -0.76
CA LYS A 12 3.41 -10.06 -0.68
C LYS A 12 3.84 -9.04 0.37
N ARG A 13 5.01 -9.29 0.97
CA ARG A 13 5.73 -8.33 1.79
C ARG A 13 6.42 -7.33 0.87
N VAL A 14 6.22 -6.04 1.11
CA VAL A 14 6.69 -4.95 0.27
C VAL A 14 7.10 -3.75 1.10
N LYS A 15 7.93 -2.90 0.50
CA LYS A 15 8.17 -1.52 0.92
C LYS A 15 7.47 -0.58 -0.05
N LEU A 16 6.52 0.19 0.45
CA LEU A 16 5.83 1.25 -0.28
C LEU A 16 6.63 2.54 -0.20
N ASP A 17 6.87 3.18 -1.35
CA ASP A 17 7.24 4.60 -1.42
C ASP A 17 5.95 5.40 -1.60
N LEU A 18 5.73 6.34 -0.69
CA LEU A 18 4.51 7.13 -0.61
C LEU A 18 4.79 8.58 -0.98
N THR A 19 3.79 9.25 -1.53
CA THR A 19 3.85 10.71 -1.71
C THR A 19 3.93 11.41 -0.34
N PRO A 20 4.49 12.63 -0.26
CA PRO A 20 4.58 13.38 0.99
C PRO A 20 3.24 13.70 1.67
N GLN A 21 2.15 13.67 0.89
CA GLN A 21 0.78 13.91 1.37
C GLN A 21 0.14 12.66 1.99
N ALA A 22 0.77 11.49 1.85
CA ALA A 22 0.25 10.25 2.40
C ALA A 22 0.42 10.23 3.93
N PRO A 23 -0.60 9.74 4.68
CA PRO A 23 -0.48 9.59 6.13
C PRO A 23 0.56 8.53 6.48
N GLY A 24 1.35 8.74 7.54
CA GLY A 24 2.27 7.71 8.04
C GLY A 24 3.67 7.70 7.43
N GLY A 25 4.06 8.77 6.72
CA GLY A 25 5.43 9.06 6.29
C GLY A 25 5.74 8.70 4.83
N PRO A 26 6.97 9.00 4.36
CA PRO A 26 7.35 8.82 2.95
C PRO A 26 7.51 7.35 2.56
N THR A 27 7.68 6.44 3.51
CA THR A 27 7.85 5.01 3.23
C THR A 27 7.18 4.14 4.28
N ARG A 28 6.59 3.03 3.86
CA ARG A 28 5.99 2.04 4.77
C ARG A 28 6.29 0.61 4.32
N THR A 29 6.74 -0.22 5.26
CA THR A 29 7.03 -1.64 5.01
C THR A 29 5.95 -2.50 5.66
N GLY A 30 5.49 -3.51 4.94
CA GLY A 30 4.48 -4.44 5.44
C GLY A 30 3.99 -5.41 4.38
N ARG A 31 2.93 -6.15 4.69
CA ARG A 31 2.26 -7.07 3.75
C ARG A 31 1.04 -6.40 3.16
N ILE A 32 0.89 -6.42 1.82
CA ILE A 32 -0.38 -6.00 1.21
C ILE A 32 -1.41 -7.09 1.50
N VAL A 33 -2.45 -6.75 2.26
CA VAL A 33 -3.51 -7.68 2.67
C VAL A 33 -4.56 -7.80 1.59
N GLY A 34 -4.83 -6.71 0.87
CA GLY A 34 -5.83 -6.69 -0.19
C GLY A 34 -5.97 -5.31 -0.83
N THR A 35 -6.90 -5.24 -1.77
CA THR A 35 -7.27 -4.01 -2.46
C THR A 35 -8.79 -3.88 -2.54
N LEU A 36 -9.29 -2.65 -2.47
CA LEU A 36 -10.70 -2.31 -2.65
C LEU A 36 -10.84 -1.36 -3.84
N ASP A 37 -11.72 -1.68 -4.78
CA ASP A 37 -12.08 -0.79 -5.89
C ASP A 37 -13.19 0.15 -5.39
N ALA A 38 -12.81 1.38 -5.02
CA ALA A 38 -13.74 2.39 -4.55
C ALA A 38 -14.16 3.33 -5.69
N ALA A 39 -15.24 4.08 -5.50
CA ALA A 39 -15.75 5.01 -6.53
C ALA A 39 -14.73 6.08 -6.94
N ASP A 40 -13.82 6.47 -6.04
CA ASP A 40 -12.74 7.44 -6.28
C ASP A 40 -11.41 6.80 -6.72
N GLY A 41 -11.38 5.47 -6.85
CA GLY A 41 -10.22 4.72 -7.32
C GLY A 41 -9.79 3.58 -6.39
N LEU A 42 -8.64 2.99 -6.71
CA LEU A 42 -8.13 1.82 -6.01
C LEU A 42 -7.60 2.20 -4.62
N VAL A 43 -7.98 1.42 -3.62
CA VAL A 43 -7.49 1.52 -2.24
C VAL A 43 -6.71 0.25 -1.89
N VAL A 44 -5.60 0.39 -1.17
CA VAL A 44 -4.66 -0.68 -0.83
C VAL A 44 -4.56 -0.79 0.68
N THR A 45 -4.77 -1.99 1.20
CA THR A 45 -4.64 -2.28 2.62
C THR A 45 -3.28 -2.92 2.89
N LEU A 46 -2.48 -2.31 3.76
CA LEU A 46 -1.18 -2.78 4.21
C LEU A 46 -1.25 -3.16 5.69
N ALA A 47 -0.75 -4.35 6.05
CA ALA A 47 -0.41 -4.71 7.42
C ALA A 47 1.06 -4.34 7.67
N PRO A 48 1.36 -3.25 8.39
CA PRO A 48 2.73 -2.79 8.63
C PRO A 48 3.48 -3.72 9.60
N ASP A 49 4.78 -3.86 9.41
CA ASP A 49 5.65 -4.65 10.30
C ASP A 49 5.83 -4.05 11.70
N ASP A 50 5.86 -2.71 11.76
CA ASP A 50 6.11 -1.95 13.00
C ASP A 50 4.87 -1.88 13.91
N ALA A 51 3.69 -2.25 13.41
CA ALA A 51 2.45 -2.27 14.17
C ALA A 51 1.67 -3.56 13.89
N PRO A 52 2.14 -4.72 14.41
CA PRO A 52 1.48 -6.00 14.20
C PRO A 52 0.04 -5.98 14.71
N GLY A 53 -0.87 -6.57 13.94
CA GLY A 53 -2.31 -6.56 14.22
C GLY A 53 -3.05 -5.30 13.76
N SER A 54 -2.32 -4.24 13.38
CA SER A 54 -2.93 -3.06 12.74
C SER A 54 -3.00 -3.22 11.23
N GLN A 55 -3.92 -2.48 10.61
CA GLN A 55 -4.01 -2.34 9.15
C GLN A 55 -4.10 -0.85 8.82
N VAL A 56 -3.41 -0.45 7.75
CA VAL A 56 -3.44 0.92 7.24
C VAL A 56 -3.86 0.88 5.78
N THR A 57 -4.67 1.85 5.39
CA THR A 57 -5.23 1.92 4.04
C THR A 57 -4.71 3.15 3.30
N TYR A 58 -4.34 2.97 2.04
CA TYR A 58 -3.82 4.01 1.16
C TYR A 58 -4.59 4.03 -0.15
N HIS A 59 -5.00 5.21 -0.63
CA HIS A 59 -5.38 5.32 -2.03
C HIS A 59 -4.16 5.07 -2.93
N ALA A 60 -4.37 4.38 -4.05
CA ALA A 60 -3.30 4.03 -4.98
C ALA A 60 -2.57 5.25 -5.54
N HIS A 61 -3.24 6.40 -5.65
CA HIS A 61 -2.60 7.65 -6.10
C HIS A 61 -1.52 8.17 -5.12
N TYR A 62 -1.54 7.74 -3.86
CA TYR A 62 -0.50 8.06 -2.89
C TYR A 62 0.73 7.14 -2.99
N ILE A 63 0.65 6.02 -3.72
CA ILE A 63 1.73 5.04 -3.82
C ILE A 63 2.56 5.34 -5.08
N ARG A 64 3.79 5.79 -4.89
CA ARG A 64 4.71 6.12 -5.98
C ARG A 64 5.38 4.87 -6.55
N ALA A 65 5.79 3.97 -5.66
CA ALA A 65 6.44 2.72 -6.03
C ALA A 65 6.18 1.62 -5.00
N ILE A 66 6.23 0.37 -5.46
CA ILE A 66 6.21 -0.83 -4.63
C ILE A 66 7.52 -1.57 -4.87
N HIS A 67 8.28 -1.78 -3.80
CA HIS A 67 9.50 -2.57 -3.83
C HIS A 67 9.27 -3.89 -3.10
N PRO A 68 9.70 -5.04 -3.65
CA PRO A 68 9.77 -6.27 -2.86
C PRO A 68 10.71 -6.04 -1.66
N ALA A 69 10.31 -6.55 -0.49
CA ALA A 69 11.03 -6.43 0.77
C ALA A 69 11.59 -7.77 1.24
#